data_AF-A0A1Z5IZD9-F1
#
_entry.id   AF-A0A1Z5IZD9-F1
#
_cell.length_a   1.000
_cell.length_b   1.000
_cell.length_c   1.000
_cell.angle_alpha   90.00
_cell.angle_beta   90.00
_cell.angle_gamma   90.00
#
_symmetry.space_group_name_H-M   'P 1'
#
loop_
_entity.id
_entity.type
_entity.pdbx_description
1 polymer ?
#
loop_
_entity_poly.entity_id
_entity_poly.type
_entity_poly.pdbx_seq_one_letter_code
_entity_poly.pdbx_strand_id
1 'polypeptide(L)'
;MEAIRAAKEDGSQKVLLMIDEINRANLSNVLGEAFYLFEKQTDQQRRKVELGNPQNPIEIEALPANLYVIATMNTADRSLAVVDFALRRRFAWFTMYPHPLNPSGNQVFHSKQFEAMDRIFQTYATSEELMLEPGQAYYLTDSENADDLMKDRMEYELLPLIREYLDNGLMIQAKDALNQFFVDELNQTLFI
;
A
#
# COMPACT_ATOMS: atom_id res chain seq x y z
N MET A 1 -7.64 20.64 -4.67
CA MET A 1 -8.60 21.62 -5.23
C MET A 1 -8.67 21.63 -6.74
N GLU A 2 -7.54 21.53 -7.43
CA GLU A 2 -7.49 21.51 -8.90
C GLU A 2 -8.31 20.38 -9.53
N ALA A 3 -8.27 19.17 -8.96
CA ALA A 3 -9.08 18.04 -9.43
C ALA A 3 -10.60 18.35 -9.42
N ILE A 4 -11.08 19.08 -8.40
CA ILE A 4 -12.49 19.50 -8.32
C ILE A 4 -12.78 20.57 -9.38
N ARG A 5 -11.87 21.52 -9.63
CA ARG A 5 -12.02 22.53 -10.69
C ARG A 5 -12.10 21.87 -12.05
N ALA A 6 -11.13 21.02 -12.37
CA ALA A 6 -11.08 20.27 -13.63
C ALA A 6 -12.36 19.46 -13.85
N ALA A 7 -12.85 18.77 -12.81
CA ALA A 7 -14.08 17.99 -12.90
C ALA A 7 -15.34 18.84 -13.11
N LYS A 8 -15.37 20.10 -12.62
CA LYS A 8 -16.47 21.05 -12.83
C LYS A 8 -16.40 21.75 -14.18
N GLU A 9 -15.20 21.96 -14.74
CA GLU A 9 -15.01 22.62 -16.03
C GLU A 9 -15.48 21.76 -17.20
N ASP A 10 -15.19 20.45 -17.18
CA ASP A 10 -15.68 19.50 -18.17
C ASP A 10 -16.27 18.25 -17.50
N GLY A 11 -17.59 18.24 -17.36
CA GLY A 11 -18.34 17.12 -16.78
C GLY A 11 -18.32 15.83 -17.61
N SER A 12 -17.83 15.87 -18.87
CA SER A 12 -17.75 14.70 -19.74
C SER A 12 -16.46 13.89 -19.54
N GLN A 13 -15.39 14.54 -19.06
CA GLN A 13 -14.11 13.91 -18.81
C GLN A 13 -14.04 13.37 -17.38
N LYS A 14 -13.53 12.15 -17.23
CA LYS A 14 -13.26 11.57 -15.91
C LYS A 14 -11.98 12.20 -15.35
N VAL A 15 -12.03 12.61 -14.09
CA VAL A 15 -10.88 13.14 -13.35
C VAL A 15 -10.51 12.16 -12.26
N LEU A 16 -9.24 11.79 -12.17
CA LEU A 16 -8.71 10.92 -11.11
C LEU A 16 -7.78 11.72 -10.20
N LEU A 17 -8.08 11.71 -8.90
CA LEU A 17 -7.17 12.15 -7.85
C LEU A 17 -6.52 10.90 -7.23
N MET A 18 -5.21 10.77 -7.41
CA MET A 18 -4.41 9.71 -6.78
C MET A 18 -3.73 10.26 -5.52
N ILE A 19 -3.91 9.57 -4.40
CA ILE A 19 -3.29 9.92 -3.11
C ILE A 19 -2.41 8.75 -2.69
N ASP A 20 -1.10 8.95 -2.72
CA ASP A 20 -0.17 7.91 -2.28
C ASP A 20 0.02 7.98 -0.76
N GLU A 21 0.10 6.82 -0.11
CA GLU A 21 0.41 6.67 1.32
C GLU A 21 -0.49 7.51 2.24
N ILE A 22 -1.81 7.29 2.11
CA ILE A 22 -2.83 8.10 2.76
C ILE A 22 -2.70 8.12 4.30
N ASN A 23 -2.15 7.07 4.91
CA ASN A 23 -1.90 6.97 6.35
C ASN A 23 -0.72 7.83 6.87
N ARG A 24 0.14 8.37 5.99
CA ARG A 24 1.29 9.21 6.40
C ARG A 24 0.93 10.62 6.86
N ALA A 25 -0.31 11.05 6.62
CA ALA A 25 -0.78 12.38 7.00
C ALA A 25 -1.93 12.31 8.00
N ASN A 26 -2.11 13.36 8.79
CA ASN A 26 -3.36 13.56 9.52
C ASN A 26 -4.45 13.96 8.51
N LEU A 27 -5.17 12.97 8.00
CA LEU A 27 -6.14 13.14 6.93
C LEU A 27 -7.27 14.10 7.30
N SER A 28 -7.70 14.10 8.55
CA SER A 28 -8.73 15.02 9.03
C SER A 28 -8.28 16.47 8.93
N ASN A 29 -7.00 16.75 9.20
CA ASN A 29 -6.43 18.09 9.02
C ASN A 29 -6.20 18.44 7.54
N VAL A 30 -5.74 17.48 6.74
CA VAL A 30 -5.44 17.71 5.31
C VAL A 30 -6.71 17.93 4.49
N LEU A 31 -7.74 17.12 4.74
CA LEU A 31 -9.01 17.20 4.01
C LEU A 31 -9.93 18.28 4.59
N GLY A 32 -9.79 18.60 5.89
CA GLY A 32 -10.62 19.59 6.56
C GLY A 32 -12.10 19.34 6.32
N GLU A 33 -12.83 20.36 5.83
CA GLU A 33 -14.25 20.23 5.54
C GLU A 33 -14.56 19.33 4.32
N ALA A 34 -13.60 19.15 3.40
CA ALA A 34 -13.79 18.29 2.22
C ALA A 34 -14.07 16.84 2.61
N PHE A 35 -13.61 16.42 3.80
CA PHE A 35 -13.87 15.13 4.40
C PHE A 35 -15.35 14.75 4.42
N TYR A 36 -16.22 15.74 4.62
CA TYR A 36 -17.66 15.56 4.64
C TYR A 36 -18.24 15.16 3.27
N LEU A 37 -17.60 15.60 2.19
CA LEU A 37 -18.07 15.38 0.82
C LEU A 37 -17.80 13.97 0.31
N PHE A 38 -16.91 13.23 0.98
CA PHE A 38 -16.69 11.80 0.72
C PHE A 38 -17.79 10.91 1.31
N GLU A 39 -18.65 11.46 2.17
CA GLU A 39 -19.79 10.72 2.69
C GLU A 39 -20.86 10.56 1.61
N LYS A 40 -21.49 9.39 1.53
CA LYS A 40 -22.62 9.16 0.62
C LYS A 40 -23.83 9.98 1.10
N GLN A 41 -23.97 11.19 0.57
CA GLN A 41 -25.05 12.12 0.90
C GLN A 41 -26.38 11.65 0.30
N THR A 42 -27.44 11.63 1.10
CA THR A 42 -28.83 11.68 0.57
C THR A 42 -29.22 13.13 0.32
N ASP A 43 -30.20 13.39 -0.56
CA ASP A 43 -30.58 14.76 -0.95
C ASP A 43 -30.99 15.64 0.25
N GLN A 44 -31.42 15.05 1.36
CA GLN A 44 -31.83 15.76 2.57
C GLN A 44 -30.68 16.18 3.50
N GLN A 45 -29.45 15.72 3.25
CA GLN A 45 -28.29 15.98 4.12
C GLN A 45 -27.26 16.92 3.48
N ARG A 46 -27.41 17.30 2.22
CA ARG A 46 -26.42 18.13 1.53
C ARG A 46 -26.26 19.51 2.18
N ARG A 47 -25.02 19.85 2.50
CA ARG A 47 -24.61 21.22 2.87
C ARG A 47 -23.51 21.69 1.94
N LYS A 48 -23.48 23.00 1.69
CA LYS A 48 -22.36 23.64 0.99
C LYS A 48 -21.12 23.60 1.86
N VAL A 49 -20.00 23.29 1.23
CA VAL A 49 -18.66 23.34 1.80
C VAL A 49 -17.83 24.28 0.96
N GLU A 50 -17.11 25.19 1.62
CA GLU A 50 -16.16 26.10 0.99
C GLU A 50 -14.77 25.50 1.06
N LEU A 51 -14.15 25.31 -0.10
CA LEU A 51 -12.85 24.66 -0.20
C LEU A 51 -11.82 25.53 -0.91
N GLY A 52 -10.57 25.46 -0.45
CA GLY A 52 -9.44 26.13 -1.08
C GLY A 52 -9.12 27.49 -0.46
N ASN A 53 -8.81 28.46 -1.30
CA ASN A 53 -8.34 29.77 -0.85
C ASN A 53 -9.51 30.60 -0.26
N PRO A 54 -9.43 31.14 0.97
CA PRO A 54 -10.48 31.96 1.58
C PRO A 54 -10.89 33.21 0.78
N GLN A 55 -9.99 33.77 -0.04
CA GLN A 55 -10.30 34.92 -0.91
C GLN A 55 -11.05 34.52 -2.19
N ASN A 56 -11.01 33.24 -2.58
CA ASN A 56 -11.73 32.72 -3.74
C ASN A 56 -12.09 31.23 -3.50
N PRO A 57 -13.02 30.97 -2.57
CA PRO A 57 -13.38 29.62 -2.20
C PRO A 57 -14.15 28.95 -3.33
N ILE A 58 -14.00 27.63 -3.41
CA ILE A 58 -14.88 26.80 -4.23
C ILE A 58 -16.01 26.31 -3.34
N GLU A 59 -17.22 26.80 -3.59
CA GLU A 59 -18.42 26.24 -2.99
C GLU A 59 -18.85 24.98 -3.76
N ILE A 60 -18.97 23.87 -3.03
CA ILE A 60 -19.59 22.63 -3.52
C ILE A 60 -20.46 21.97 -2.47
N GLU A 61 -21.56 21.35 -2.91
CA GLU A 61 -22.47 20.57 -2.06
C GLU A 61 -22.20 19.07 -2.12
N ALA A 62 -21.51 18.62 -3.17
CA ALA A 62 -21.12 17.25 -3.42
C ALA A 62 -19.86 17.21 -4.31
N LEU A 63 -19.11 16.12 -4.23
CA LEU A 63 -18.04 15.87 -5.22
C LEU A 63 -18.65 15.67 -6.61
N PRO A 64 -18.04 16.20 -7.68
CA PRO A 64 -18.48 15.94 -9.05
C PRO A 64 -18.55 14.44 -9.35
N ALA A 65 -19.58 13.98 -10.06
CA ALA A 65 -19.79 12.55 -10.33
C ALA A 65 -18.70 11.93 -11.23
N ASN A 66 -17.98 12.76 -11.98
CA ASN A 66 -16.84 12.40 -12.81
C ASN A 66 -15.49 12.44 -12.07
N LEU A 67 -15.47 12.81 -10.79
CA LEU A 67 -14.28 12.78 -9.95
C LEU A 67 -14.15 11.43 -9.22
N TYR A 68 -13.04 10.75 -9.46
CA TYR A 68 -12.64 9.52 -8.79
C TYR A 68 -11.47 9.82 -7.86
N VAL A 69 -11.47 9.19 -6.68
CA VAL A 69 -10.36 9.27 -5.74
C VAL A 69 -9.87 7.85 -5.47
N ILE A 70 -8.60 7.60 -5.78
CA ILE A 70 -7.90 6.35 -5.47
C ILE A 70 -6.78 6.70 -4.51
N ALA A 71 -6.69 5.95 -3.42
CA ALA A 71 -5.66 6.12 -2.43
C ALA A 71 -4.93 4.80 -2.18
N THR A 72 -3.63 4.87 -1.94
CA THR A 72 -2.82 3.73 -1.49
C THR A 72 -2.54 3.87 0.01
N MET A 73 -2.31 2.74 0.67
CA MET A 73 -1.94 2.70 2.08
C MET A 73 -0.97 1.54 2.28
N ASN A 74 0.22 1.81 2.79
CA ASN A 74 1.10 0.75 3.29
C ASN A 74 0.55 0.21 4.62
N THR A 75 0.16 -1.07 4.62
CA THR A 75 -0.39 -1.76 5.79
C THR A 75 0.65 -2.25 6.78
N ALA A 76 1.91 -2.37 6.36
CA ALA A 76 3.01 -2.82 7.22
C ALA A 76 3.47 -1.73 8.20
N ASP A 77 3.25 -0.46 7.86
CA ASP A 77 3.66 0.66 8.70
C ASP A 77 2.68 0.87 9.87
N ARG A 78 3.06 0.34 11.03
CA ARG A 78 2.31 0.45 12.29
C ARG A 78 2.56 1.77 13.04
N SER A 79 3.49 2.60 12.58
CA SER A 79 3.86 3.86 13.24
C SER A 79 2.97 5.04 12.84
N LEU A 80 2.19 4.88 11.77
CA LEU A 80 1.43 5.95 11.13
C LEU A 80 0.03 6.14 11.72
N ALA A 81 -0.55 7.31 11.42
CA ALA A 81 -1.85 7.71 11.92
C ALA A 81 -2.91 6.66 11.58
N VAL A 82 -3.59 6.15 12.61
CA VAL A 82 -4.72 5.23 12.43
C VAL A 82 -5.77 5.95 11.58
N VAL A 83 -6.05 5.40 10.40
CA VAL A 83 -7.18 5.86 9.59
C VAL A 83 -8.45 5.61 10.40
N ASP A 84 -9.07 6.70 10.87
CA ASP A 84 -10.21 6.64 11.77
C ASP A 84 -11.41 5.93 11.12
N PHE A 85 -12.32 5.42 11.95
CA PHE A 85 -13.51 4.71 11.48
C PHE A 85 -14.43 5.57 10.61
N ALA A 86 -14.45 6.90 10.82
CA ALA A 86 -15.28 7.81 10.05
C ALA A 86 -14.76 7.97 8.61
N LEU A 87 -13.45 7.87 8.39
CA LEU A 87 -12.86 7.84 7.07
C LEU A 87 -12.96 6.46 6.43
N ARG A 88 -12.75 5.39 7.21
CA ARG A 88 -12.87 4.02 6.71
C ARG A 88 -14.22 3.77 6.03
N ARG A 89 -15.32 4.24 6.60
CA ARG A 89 -16.67 4.08 6.02
C ARG A 89 -16.94 4.87 4.73
N ARG A 90 -16.02 5.75 4.31
CA ARG A 90 -16.15 6.60 3.10
C ARG A 90 -15.32 6.11 1.92
N PHE A 91 -14.42 5.17 2.15
CA PHE A 91 -13.65 4.50 1.11
C PHE A 91 -14.10 3.05 0.97
N ALA A 92 -14.07 2.54 -0.26
CA ALA A 92 -14.04 1.11 -0.50
C ALA A 92 -12.60 0.62 -0.30
N TRP A 93 -12.42 -0.41 0.54
CA TRP A 93 -11.11 -0.95 0.87
C TRP A 93 -10.84 -2.19 0.02
N PHE A 94 -9.74 -2.14 -0.73
CA PHE A 94 -9.24 -3.24 -1.54
C PHE A 94 -7.87 -3.63 -1.01
N THR A 95 -7.80 -4.78 -0.33
CA THR A 95 -6.51 -5.33 0.11
C THR A 95 -5.79 -5.94 -1.07
N MET A 96 -4.55 -5.51 -1.30
CA MET A 96 -3.67 -6.06 -2.32
C MET A 96 -2.64 -6.97 -1.65
N TYR A 97 -2.68 -8.26 -1.95
CA TYR A 97 -1.67 -9.22 -1.51
C TYR A 97 -0.54 -9.31 -2.54
N PRO A 98 0.66 -9.71 -2.11
CA PRO A 98 1.73 -10.06 -3.03
C PRO A 98 1.25 -11.13 -4.02
N HIS A 99 1.67 -11.01 -5.28
CA HIS A 99 1.28 -11.96 -6.33
C HIS A 99 2.40 -12.10 -7.36
N PRO A 100 2.51 -13.26 -8.03
CA PRO A 100 3.48 -13.46 -9.09
C PRO A 100 3.31 -12.42 -10.21
N LEU A 101 4.43 -11.91 -10.71
CA LEU A 101 4.43 -11.00 -11.86
C LEU A 101 4.75 -11.77 -13.14
N ASN A 102 4.14 -11.32 -14.24
CA ASN A 102 4.61 -11.60 -15.57
C ASN A 102 5.54 -10.44 -15.99
N PRO A 103 6.86 -10.60 -15.91
CA PRO A 103 7.79 -9.52 -16.21
C PRO A 103 7.64 -9.08 -17.68
N SER A 104 7.89 -7.80 -17.92
CA SER A 104 7.86 -7.21 -19.27
C SER A 104 9.19 -6.54 -19.58
N GLY A 105 9.62 -6.59 -20.85
CA GLY A 105 10.92 -6.03 -21.24
C GLY A 105 12.09 -6.88 -20.72
N ASN A 106 13.14 -6.21 -20.22
CA ASN A 106 14.41 -6.83 -19.83
C ASN A 106 14.44 -7.23 -18.34
N GLN A 107 13.36 -7.85 -17.85
CA GLN A 107 13.18 -8.17 -16.44
C GLN A 107 12.99 -9.67 -16.22
N VAL A 108 13.42 -10.17 -15.07
CA VAL A 108 13.24 -11.54 -14.61
C VAL A 108 12.55 -11.53 -13.26
N PHE A 109 11.45 -12.29 -13.17
CA PHE A 109 10.75 -12.53 -11.92
C PHE A 109 11.20 -13.87 -11.32
N HIS A 110 11.70 -13.83 -10.10
CA HIS A 110 12.26 -14.97 -9.37
C HIS A 110 11.15 -15.75 -8.66
N SER A 111 10.30 -16.43 -9.44
CA SER A 111 9.11 -17.13 -8.93
C SER A 111 9.43 -18.16 -7.85
N LYS A 112 10.57 -18.87 -7.94
CA LYS A 112 10.95 -19.89 -6.96
C LYS A 112 11.09 -19.28 -5.56
N GLN A 113 11.81 -18.17 -5.45
CA GLN A 113 12.04 -17.47 -4.19
C GLN A 113 10.75 -16.83 -3.68
N PHE A 114 9.99 -16.17 -4.57
CA PHE A 114 8.69 -15.60 -4.23
C PHE A 114 7.73 -16.65 -3.65
N GLU A 115 7.52 -17.76 -4.36
CA GLU A 115 6.60 -18.81 -3.94
C GLU A 115 7.08 -19.53 -2.68
N ALA A 116 8.38 -19.62 -2.44
CA ALA A 116 8.92 -20.17 -1.20
C ALA A 116 8.60 -19.26 0.00
N MET A 117 8.79 -17.95 -0.15
CA MET A 117 8.42 -16.98 0.89
C MET A 117 6.92 -16.94 1.12
N ASP A 118 6.11 -16.86 0.05
CA ASP A 118 4.64 -16.89 0.13
C ASP A 118 4.16 -18.12 0.89
N ARG A 119 4.64 -19.33 0.54
CA ARG A 119 4.30 -20.55 1.28
C ARG A 119 4.62 -20.48 2.77
N ILE A 120 5.74 -19.87 3.14
CA ILE A 120 6.10 -19.69 4.55
C ILE A 120 5.09 -18.76 5.23
N PHE A 121 4.77 -17.62 4.62
CA PHE A 121 3.77 -16.69 5.15
C PHE A 121 2.38 -17.34 5.25
N GLN A 122 1.87 -17.97 4.20
CA GLN A 122 0.57 -18.65 4.21
C GLN A 122 0.46 -19.78 5.25
N THR A 123 1.58 -20.44 5.59
CA THR A 123 1.60 -21.57 6.53
C THR A 123 1.66 -21.12 7.98
N TYR A 124 2.45 -20.08 8.27
CA TYR A 124 2.84 -19.74 9.64
C TYR A 124 2.37 -18.36 10.13
N ALA A 125 2.04 -17.44 9.22
CA ALA A 125 1.62 -16.10 9.59
C ALA A 125 0.19 -16.10 10.15
N THR A 126 -0.04 -15.29 11.18
CA THR A 126 -1.39 -14.88 11.55
C THR A 126 -2.00 -13.95 10.49
N SER A 127 -3.32 -13.73 10.55
CA SER A 127 -4.01 -12.81 9.64
C SER A 127 -3.41 -11.40 9.61
N GLU A 128 -2.84 -10.93 10.73
CA GLU A 128 -2.17 -9.62 10.80
C GLU A 128 -0.76 -9.66 10.22
N GLU A 129 -0.04 -10.75 10.39
CA GLU A 129 1.32 -10.92 9.88
C GLU A 129 1.36 -11.18 8.37
N LEU A 130 0.29 -11.72 7.78
CA LEU A 130 0.16 -11.82 6.32
C LEU A 130 0.28 -10.45 5.62
N MET A 131 -0.05 -9.36 6.33
CA MET A 131 0.10 -7.99 5.80
C MET A 131 1.57 -7.52 5.74
N LEU A 132 2.51 -8.30 6.29
CA LEU A 132 3.95 -8.04 6.31
C LEU A 132 4.69 -8.83 5.23
N GLU A 133 3.99 -9.63 4.43
CA GLU A 133 4.63 -10.43 3.40
C GLU A 133 5.39 -9.53 2.40
N PRO A 134 6.69 -9.78 2.14
CA PRO A 134 7.45 -9.00 1.19
C PRO A 134 6.81 -9.00 -0.20
N GLY A 135 6.54 -7.82 -0.72
CA GLY A 135 5.88 -7.65 -2.02
C GLY A 135 6.69 -8.22 -3.19
N GLN A 136 5.99 -8.53 -4.28
CA GLN A 136 6.54 -9.11 -5.50
C GLN A 136 7.67 -8.29 -6.14
N ALA A 137 7.75 -6.98 -5.85
CA ALA A 137 8.81 -6.12 -6.35
C ALA A 137 10.21 -6.57 -5.91
N TYR A 138 10.37 -7.15 -4.71
CA TYR A 138 11.67 -7.67 -4.23
C TYR A 138 12.22 -8.77 -5.14
N TYR A 139 11.35 -9.52 -5.82
CA TYR A 139 11.71 -10.67 -6.64
C TYR A 139 11.82 -10.34 -8.14
N LEU A 140 11.78 -9.05 -8.50
CA LEU A 140 11.87 -8.58 -9.87
C LEU A 140 13.22 -7.91 -10.13
N THR A 141 14.05 -8.51 -10.97
CA THR A 141 15.40 -8.02 -11.30
C THR A 141 15.53 -7.69 -12.78
N ASP A 142 16.55 -6.90 -13.15
CA ASP A 142 16.97 -6.81 -14.54
C ASP A 142 17.54 -8.17 -14.99
N SER A 143 17.33 -8.52 -16.27
CA SER A 143 17.80 -9.82 -16.78
C SER A 143 19.32 -9.91 -16.89
N GLU A 144 20.01 -8.77 -16.95
CA GLU A 144 21.48 -8.73 -16.86
C GLU A 144 21.90 -9.00 -15.41
N ASN A 145 22.60 -10.12 -15.19
CA ASN A 145 23.03 -10.58 -13.86
C ASN A 145 21.87 -10.86 -12.89
N ALA A 146 20.71 -11.32 -13.40
CA ALA A 146 19.49 -11.55 -12.62
C ALA A 146 19.70 -12.36 -11.32
N ASP A 147 20.49 -13.44 -11.38
CA ASP A 147 20.73 -14.31 -10.23
C ASP A 147 21.60 -13.63 -9.17
N ASP A 148 22.60 -12.85 -9.58
CA ASP A 148 23.47 -12.12 -8.65
C ASP A 148 22.70 -10.95 -8.02
N LEU A 149 21.91 -10.21 -8.80
CA LEU A 149 21.00 -9.18 -8.29
C LEU A 149 19.98 -9.75 -7.31
N MET A 150 19.45 -10.95 -7.56
CA MET A 150 18.53 -11.60 -6.64
C MET A 150 19.22 -12.00 -5.33
N LYS A 151 20.46 -12.50 -5.39
CA LYS A 151 21.25 -12.77 -4.18
C LYS A 151 21.49 -11.50 -3.38
N ASP A 152 21.87 -10.40 -4.04
CA ASP A 152 22.07 -9.10 -3.38
C ASP A 152 20.79 -8.63 -2.69
N ARG A 153 19.63 -8.75 -3.35
CA ARG A 153 18.33 -8.42 -2.73
C ARG A 153 17.98 -9.33 -1.57
N MET A 154 18.26 -10.62 -1.67
CA MET A 154 18.05 -11.54 -0.55
C MET A 154 18.93 -11.18 0.64
N GLU A 155 20.20 -10.87 0.42
CA GLU A 155 21.18 -10.60 1.48
C GLU A 155 21.00 -9.22 2.12
N TYR A 156 20.79 -8.19 1.31
CA TYR A 156 20.82 -6.80 1.77
C TYR A 156 19.44 -6.18 1.98
N GLU A 157 18.36 -6.81 1.50
CA GLU A 157 16.99 -6.30 1.66
C GLU A 157 16.08 -7.29 2.41
N LEU A 158 15.89 -8.51 1.90
CA LEU A 158 14.93 -9.46 2.49
C LEU A 158 15.41 -10.05 3.82
N LEU A 159 16.68 -10.47 3.92
CA LEU A 159 17.24 -11.01 5.16
C LEU A 159 17.14 -10.02 6.33
N PRO A 160 17.62 -8.76 6.21
CA PRO A 160 17.49 -7.80 7.30
C PRO A 160 16.04 -7.46 7.63
N LEU A 161 15.16 -7.36 6.63
CA LEU A 161 13.72 -7.13 6.84
C LEU A 161 13.08 -8.25 7.67
N ILE A 162 13.35 -9.51 7.30
CA ILE A 162 12.79 -10.67 8.01
C ILE A 162 13.39 -10.80 9.42
N ARG A 163 14.67 -10.48 9.58
CA ARG A 163 15.29 -10.40 10.91
C ARG A 163 14.58 -9.37 11.79
N GLU A 164 14.29 -8.18 11.25
CA GLU A 164 13.56 -7.14 11.99
C GLU A 164 12.17 -7.63 12.42
N TYR A 165 11.44 -8.37 11.57
CA TYR A 165 10.16 -8.96 11.96
C TYR A 165 10.30 -9.89 13.17
N LEU A 166 11.27 -10.82 13.12
CA LEU A 166 11.52 -11.75 14.21
C LEU A 166 11.95 -11.04 15.50
N ASP A 167 12.81 -10.03 15.40
CA ASP A 167 13.28 -9.23 16.53
C ASP A 167 12.14 -8.46 17.21
N ASN A 168 11.13 -8.05 16.44
CA ASN A 168 9.91 -7.40 16.95
C ASN A 168 8.83 -8.39 17.42
N GLY A 169 9.13 -9.70 17.48
CA GLY A 169 8.19 -10.71 17.95
C GLY A 169 7.13 -11.12 16.92
N LEU A 170 7.34 -10.78 15.64
CA LEU A 170 6.47 -11.14 14.51
C LEU A 170 7.05 -12.35 13.78
N MET A 171 6.21 -13.14 13.12
CA MET A 171 6.60 -14.33 12.35
C MET A 171 7.37 -15.39 13.17
N ILE A 172 7.25 -15.37 14.50
CA ILE A 172 7.99 -16.28 15.39
C ILE A 172 7.70 -17.75 15.10
N GLN A 173 6.47 -18.09 14.69
CA GLN A 173 6.10 -19.46 14.30
C GLN A 173 6.83 -19.93 13.04
N ALA A 174 7.24 -19.00 12.17
CA ALA A 174 7.96 -19.27 10.95
C ALA A 174 9.49 -19.28 11.12
N LYS A 175 10.00 -19.01 12.33
CA LYS A 175 11.43 -18.77 12.61
C LYS A 175 12.35 -19.81 11.97
N ASP A 176 12.07 -21.09 12.16
CA ASP A 176 12.91 -22.17 11.62
C ASP A 176 12.79 -22.29 10.09
N ALA A 177 11.58 -22.12 9.54
CA ALA A 177 11.34 -22.17 8.10
C ALA A 177 12.01 -21.00 7.36
N LEU A 178 11.92 -19.79 7.92
CA LEU A 178 12.61 -18.61 7.42
C LEU A 178 14.12 -18.77 7.50
N ASN A 179 14.63 -19.31 8.60
CA ASN A 179 16.07 -19.56 8.73
C ASN A 179 16.56 -20.58 7.69
N GLN A 180 15.83 -21.68 7.51
CA GLN A 180 16.16 -22.67 6.49
C GLN A 180 16.13 -22.07 5.08
N PHE A 181 15.14 -21.22 4.78
CA PHE A 181 15.04 -20.53 3.50
C PHE A 181 16.31 -19.71 3.18
N PHE A 182 16.81 -18.90 4.12
CA PHE A 182 18.03 -18.11 3.90
C PHE A 182 19.31 -18.96 3.92
N VAL A 183 19.35 -20.06 4.67
CA VAL A 183 20.46 -21.03 4.59
C VAL A 183 20.52 -21.66 3.20
N ASP A 184 19.38 -22.04 2.62
CA ASP A 184 19.32 -22.68 1.32
C ASP A 184 19.68 -21.71 0.18
N GLU A 185 19.25 -20.45 0.26
CA GLU A 185 19.46 -19.46 -0.81
C GLU A 185 20.80 -18.70 -0.69
N LEU A 186 21.29 -18.44 0.53
CA LEU A 186 22.49 -17.62 0.77
C LEU A 186 23.61 -18.33 1.55
N ASN A 187 23.37 -19.54 2.09
CA ASN A 187 24.26 -20.18 3.06
C ASN A 187 24.55 -19.28 4.29
N GLN A 188 23.55 -18.46 4.67
CA GLN A 188 23.59 -17.57 5.83
C GLN A 188 22.45 -17.90 6.80
N THR A 189 22.73 -17.78 8.10
CA THR A 189 21.75 -17.94 9.17
C THR A 189 21.10 -16.60 9.51
N LEU A 190 19.80 -16.62 9.83
CA LEU A 190 19.11 -15.45 10.36
C LEU A 190 19.63 -15.07 11.75
N PHE A 191 20.11 -16.04 12.51
CA PHE A 191 20.64 -15.87 13.86
C PHE A 191 22.15 -15.70 13.82
N ILE A 192 22.62 -14.56 14.36
CA ILE A 192 24.03 -14.31 14.71
C ILE A 192 24.10 -14.30 16.24
#